data_AF-A0A357JEJ6-F1
#
_entry.id   AF-A0A357JEJ6-F1
#
_cell.length_a   1.000
_cell.length_b   1.000
_cell.length_c   1.000
_cell.angle_alpha   90.00
_cell.angle_beta   90.00
_cell.angle_gamma   90.00
#
_symmetry.space_group_name_H-M   'P 1'
#
loop_
_entity.id
_entity.type
_entity.pdbx_description
1 polymer ?
#
loop_
_entity_poly.entity_id
_entity_poly.type
_entity_poly.pdbx_seq_one_letter_code
_entity_poly.pdbx_strand_id
1 'polypeptide(L)'
;MDKKKEHKTIHKIDGVKQPTSTNIISIQKIKLKREKSPTPQIFIENVIKGDISYLSKAITLVESTNTIHQKKAAKILQGCLPFANKSVRIGVTGVPGVGKSTFIEAFGKHLTLLGKKIAVLAIDPSSSINKGSILGDKT
;
A
#
# COMPACT_ATOMS: atom_id res chain seq x y z
N MET A 1 37.23 -73.10 11.16
CA MET A 1 36.60 -72.35 12.27
C MET A 1 36.60 -70.91 11.81
N ASP A 2 35.54 -70.56 11.06
CA ASP A 2 35.56 -69.41 10.15
C ASP A 2 34.55 -68.35 10.53
N LYS A 3 34.97 -67.11 10.25
CA LYS A 3 34.54 -65.86 10.88
C LYS A 3 33.10 -65.45 10.57
N LYS A 4 32.49 -64.86 11.60
CA LYS A 4 31.23 -64.11 11.71
C LYS A 4 30.78 -63.37 10.42
N LYS A 5 29.53 -63.62 10.00
CA LYS A 5 28.78 -62.80 9.02
C LYS A 5 28.25 -61.52 9.70
N GLU A 6 28.62 -60.35 9.18
CA GLU A 6 27.90 -59.10 9.44
C GLU A 6 26.87 -58.86 8.32
N HIS A 7 25.59 -58.91 8.67
CA HIS A 7 24.50 -58.47 7.80
C HIS A 7 24.39 -56.95 7.84
N LYS A 8 24.85 -56.25 6.79
CA LYS A 8 24.51 -54.84 6.54
C LYS A 8 23.24 -54.75 5.70
N THR A 9 22.09 -54.71 6.35
CA THR A 9 20.80 -54.33 5.76
C THR A 9 20.62 -52.82 5.93
N ILE A 10 20.95 -51.98 4.92
CA ILE A 10 20.19 -50.81 4.44
C ILE A 10 20.80 -50.36 3.09
N HIS A 11 20.04 -50.36 1.99
CA HIS A 11 20.45 -49.68 0.75
C HIS A 11 20.30 -48.16 0.96
N LYS A 12 21.41 -47.43 0.94
CA LYS A 12 21.41 -45.97 0.99
C LYS A 12 20.90 -45.45 -0.35
N ILE A 13 19.64 -45.05 -0.40
CA ILE A 13 19.06 -44.37 -1.56
C ILE A 13 19.54 -42.93 -1.50
N ASP A 14 20.32 -42.48 -2.47
CA ASP A 14 20.72 -41.08 -2.56
C ASP A 14 19.46 -40.21 -2.67
N GLY A 15 19.34 -39.24 -1.76
CA GLY A 15 18.14 -38.40 -1.64
C GLY A 15 17.81 -37.72 -2.97
N VAL A 16 16.53 -37.72 -3.33
CA VAL A 16 16.02 -36.99 -4.50
C VAL A 16 16.32 -35.50 -4.33
N LYS A 17 17.02 -34.90 -5.31
CA LYS A 17 17.26 -33.45 -5.34
C LYS A 17 15.92 -32.74 -5.25
N GLN A 18 15.74 -31.93 -4.20
CA GLN A 18 14.54 -31.11 -4.04
C GLN A 18 14.37 -30.26 -5.32
N PRO A 19 13.18 -30.27 -5.96
CA PRO A 19 12.94 -29.38 -7.09
C PRO A 19 13.09 -27.93 -6.60
N THR A 20 13.73 -27.09 -7.41
CA THR A 20 13.88 -25.67 -7.10
C THR A 20 12.51 -25.06 -6.84
N SER A 21 12.26 -24.57 -5.62
CA SER A 21 10.93 -24.10 -5.18
C SER A 21 10.43 -22.86 -5.93
N THR A 22 11.20 -22.33 -6.87
CA THR A 22 11.01 -21.03 -7.50
C THR A 22 11.01 -21.17 -9.02
N ASN A 23 9.84 -20.93 -9.62
CA ASN A 23 9.69 -20.91 -11.07
C ASN A 23 10.23 -19.58 -11.64
N ILE A 24 11.38 -19.65 -12.32
CA ILE A 24 12.10 -18.50 -12.90
C ILE A 24 11.23 -17.70 -13.88
N ILE A 25 10.37 -18.38 -14.64
CA ILE A 25 9.44 -17.75 -15.60
C ILE A 25 8.42 -16.89 -14.85
N SER A 26 7.95 -17.37 -13.70
CA SER A 26 7.01 -16.63 -12.86
C SER A 26 7.66 -15.38 -12.27
N ILE A 27 8.92 -15.50 -11.83
CA ILE A 27 9.71 -14.37 -11.33
C ILE A 27 9.90 -13.32 -12.43
N GLN A 28 10.28 -13.73 -13.65
CA GLN A 28 10.43 -12.83 -14.79
C GLN A 28 9.11 -12.12 -15.14
N LYS A 29 7.99 -12.83 -15.19
CA LYS A 29 6.66 -12.24 -15.44
C LYS A 29 6.29 -11.19 -14.39
N ILE A 30 6.54 -11.47 -13.11
CA ILE A 30 6.29 -10.52 -12.02
C ILE A 30 7.19 -9.29 -12.16
N LYS A 31 8.46 -9.49 -12.52
CA LYS A 31 9.43 -8.40 -12.69
C LYS A 31 9.05 -7.47 -13.85
N LEU A 32 8.69 -8.03 -15.01
CA LEU A 32 8.21 -7.28 -16.16
C LEU A 32 6.92 -6.48 -15.85
N LYS A 33 6.01 -7.07 -15.05
CA LYS A 33 4.78 -6.40 -14.62
C LYS A 33 5.05 -5.28 -13.62
N ARG A 34 6.08 -5.41 -12.77
CA ARG A 34 6.53 -4.38 -11.81
C ARG A 34 7.32 -3.25 -12.48
N GLU A 35 8.10 -3.55 -13.52
CA GLU A 35 8.90 -2.55 -14.25
C GLU A 35 8.04 -1.61 -15.11
N LYS A 36 6.83 -2.03 -15.51
CA LYS A 36 5.81 -1.14 -16.09
C LYS A 36 5.21 -0.23 -15.02
N SER A 37 6.00 0.73 -14.53
CA SER A 37 5.48 1.81 -13.69
C SER A 37 4.59 2.71 -14.56
N PRO A 38 3.33 3.00 -14.17
CA PRO A 38 2.44 3.84 -14.97
C PRO A 38 3.03 5.25 -15.14
N THR A 39 2.81 5.90 -16.27
CA THR A 39 3.28 7.28 -16.49
C THR A 39 2.51 8.26 -15.60
N PRO A 40 3.06 9.45 -15.29
CA PRO A 40 2.33 10.50 -14.57
C PRO A 40 0.97 10.84 -15.19
N GLN A 41 0.88 10.81 -16.53
CA GLN A 41 -0.36 11.11 -17.25
C GLN A 41 -1.49 10.14 -16.89
N ILE A 42 -1.18 8.84 -16.82
CA ILE A 42 -2.15 7.81 -16.43
C ILE A 42 -2.64 8.06 -15.00
N PHE A 43 -1.77 8.50 -14.08
CA PHE A 43 -2.18 8.87 -12.73
C PHE A 43 -3.15 10.05 -12.75
N ILE A 44 -2.82 11.13 -13.47
CA ILE A 44 -3.65 12.35 -13.54
C ILE A 44 -5.04 12.01 -14.07
N GLU A 45 -5.13 11.31 -15.20
CA GLU A 45 -6.41 10.95 -15.82
C GLU A 45 -7.30 10.10 -14.90
N ASN A 46 -6.72 9.08 -14.25
CA ASN A 46 -7.49 8.19 -13.39
C ASN A 46 -7.89 8.87 -12.07
N VAL A 47 -7.04 9.73 -11.50
CA VAL A 47 -7.38 10.53 -10.32
C VAL A 47 -8.54 11.48 -10.61
N ILE A 48 -8.52 12.16 -11.76
CA ILE A 48 -9.62 13.07 -12.17
C ILE A 48 -10.93 12.29 -12.39
N LYS A 49 -10.85 11.07 -12.93
CA LYS A 49 -12.01 10.18 -13.08
C LYS A 49 -12.53 9.63 -11.74
N GLY A 50 -11.80 9.82 -10.64
CA GLY A 50 -12.17 9.35 -9.31
C GLY A 50 -11.81 7.89 -9.04
N ASP A 51 -10.81 7.34 -9.73
CA ASP A 51 -10.31 5.99 -9.44
C ASP A 51 -9.55 5.98 -8.10
N ILE A 52 -10.16 5.33 -7.10
CA ILE A 52 -9.63 5.22 -5.73
C ILE A 52 -8.29 4.48 -5.70
N SER A 53 -8.06 3.51 -6.58
CA SER A 53 -6.81 2.74 -6.63
C SER A 53 -5.65 3.60 -7.13
N TYR A 54 -5.88 4.42 -8.15
CA TYR A 54 -4.87 5.37 -8.62
C TYR A 54 -4.65 6.52 -7.64
N LEU A 55 -5.71 6.99 -6.97
CA LEU A 55 -5.59 7.99 -5.90
C LEU A 55 -4.72 7.48 -4.74
N SER A 56 -4.97 6.28 -4.24
CA SER A 56 -4.18 5.67 -3.17
C SER A 56 -2.70 5.55 -3.56
N LYS A 57 -2.41 5.03 -4.77
CA LYS A 57 -1.03 4.95 -5.27
C LYS A 57 -0.39 6.33 -5.44
N ALA A 58 -1.14 7.35 -5.84
CA ALA A 58 -0.63 8.72 -5.95
C ALA A 58 -0.27 9.29 -4.57
N ILE A 59 -1.12 9.08 -3.56
CA ILE A 59 -0.83 9.47 -2.16
C ILE A 59 0.44 8.79 -1.68
N THR A 60 0.60 7.48 -1.89
CA THR A 60 1.83 6.76 -1.54
C THR A 60 3.08 7.33 -2.24
N LEU A 61 2.96 7.75 -3.51
CA LEU A 61 4.08 8.41 -4.22
C LEU A 61 4.43 9.77 -3.61
N VAL A 62 3.43 10.53 -3.15
CA VAL A 62 3.61 11.83 -2.49
C VAL A 62 4.25 11.66 -1.11
N GLU A 63 3.86 10.64 -0.34
CA GLU A 63 4.40 10.36 1.00
C GLU A 63 5.80 9.72 0.98
N SER A 64 6.21 9.17 -0.17
CA SER A 64 7.50 8.50 -0.32
C SER A 64 8.69 9.45 -0.20
N THR A 65 9.72 9.02 0.53
CA THR A 65 11.01 9.72 0.65
C THR A 65 11.98 9.50 -0.53
N ASN A 66 11.70 8.54 -1.42
CA ASN A 66 12.53 8.28 -2.61
C ASN A 66 12.45 9.44 -3.63
N THR A 67 13.61 9.97 -4.05
CA THR A 67 13.73 11.11 -4.97
C THR A 67 13.10 10.87 -6.34
N ILE A 68 13.11 9.64 -6.86
CA ILE A 68 12.46 9.28 -8.13
C ILE A 68 10.94 9.37 -7.97
N HIS A 69 10.41 8.88 -6.85
CA HIS A 69 8.98 8.97 -6.54
C HIS A 69 8.54 10.43 -6.37
N GLN A 70 9.33 11.24 -5.67
CA GLN A 70 9.05 12.68 -5.48
C GLN A 70 8.99 13.45 -6.80
N LYS A 71 9.94 13.22 -7.72
CA LYS A 71 9.91 13.83 -9.06
C LYS A 71 8.64 13.45 -9.83
N LYS A 72 8.21 12.20 -9.71
CA LYS A 72 6.98 11.70 -10.34
C LYS A 72 5.74 12.32 -9.69
N ALA A 73 5.70 12.38 -8.36
CA ALA A 73 4.62 12.94 -7.57
C ALA A 73 4.43 14.44 -7.86
N ALA A 74 5.52 15.21 -7.98
CA ALA A 74 5.46 16.63 -8.34
C ALA A 74 4.76 16.86 -9.69
N LYS A 75 5.06 16.03 -10.70
CA LYS A 75 4.40 16.10 -12.02
C LYS A 75 2.90 15.76 -11.91
N ILE A 76 2.55 14.74 -11.14
CA ILE A 76 1.15 14.35 -10.90
C ILE A 76 0.41 15.51 -10.22
N LEU A 77 0.99 16.07 -9.15
CA LEU A 77 0.40 17.18 -8.40
C LEU A 77 0.17 18.39 -9.30
N GLN A 78 1.18 18.79 -10.08
CA GLN A 78 1.08 19.91 -11.03
C GLN A 78 -0.05 19.71 -12.04
N GLY A 79 -0.21 18.49 -12.57
CA GLY A 79 -1.31 18.16 -13.50
C GLY A 79 -2.69 18.15 -12.84
N CYS A 80 -2.78 17.88 -11.54
CA CYS A 80 -4.05 17.87 -10.79
C CYS A 80 -4.45 19.25 -10.25
N LEU A 81 -3.52 20.20 -10.10
CA LEU A 81 -3.78 21.54 -9.55
C LEU A 81 -4.96 22.29 -10.21
N PRO A 82 -5.14 22.28 -11.55
CA PRO A 82 -6.27 22.97 -12.20
C PRO A 82 -7.65 22.42 -11.78
N PHE A 83 -7.70 21.20 -11.24
CA PHE A 83 -8.92 20.54 -10.81
C PHE A 83 -9.13 20.62 -9.28
N ALA A 84 -8.20 21.24 -8.55
CA ALA A 84 -8.25 21.36 -7.10
C ALA A 84 -9.28 22.41 -6.62
N ASN A 85 -9.45 22.52 -5.30
CA ASN A 85 -10.27 23.53 -4.61
C ASN A 85 -11.78 23.51 -4.91
N LYS A 86 -12.31 22.40 -5.43
CA LYS A 86 -13.76 22.17 -5.62
C LYS A 86 -14.43 21.47 -4.42
N SER A 87 -13.87 21.62 -3.22
CA SER A 87 -14.33 20.95 -1.99
C SER A 87 -14.29 21.87 -0.78
N VAL A 88 -15.12 21.56 0.22
CA VAL A 88 -15.12 22.21 1.53
C VAL A 88 -14.13 21.47 2.43
N ARG A 89 -13.25 22.21 3.15
CA ARG A 89 -12.26 21.66 4.08
C ARG A 89 -12.63 22.06 5.51
N ILE A 90 -12.87 21.06 6.36
CA ILE A 90 -13.28 21.24 7.75
C ILE A 90 -12.22 20.62 8.65
N GLY A 91 -11.68 21.41 9.58
CA GLY A 91 -10.79 20.92 10.63
C GLY A 91 -11.59 20.47 11.84
N VAL A 92 -11.30 19.27 12.34
CA VAL A 92 -11.91 18.73 13.57
C VAL A 92 -10.80 18.48 14.59
N THR A 93 -10.95 19.04 15.79
CA THR A 93 -9.98 18.92 16.89
C THR A 93 -10.71 18.66 18.21
N GLY A 94 -9.97 18.33 19.26
CA GLY A 94 -10.49 18.07 20.59
C GLY A 94 -9.62 17.09 21.39
N VAL A 95 -9.78 17.10 22.71
CA VAL A 95 -9.00 16.25 23.63
C VAL A 95 -9.21 14.74 23.35
N PRO A 96 -8.28 13.85 23.73
CA PRO A 96 -8.51 12.41 23.69
C PRO A 96 -9.80 12.02 24.42
N GLY A 97 -10.56 11.06 23.89
CA GLY A 97 -11.80 10.60 24.51
C GLY A 97 -13.06 11.46 24.31
N VAL A 98 -12.98 12.68 23.75
CA VAL A 98 -14.16 13.56 23.54
C VAL A 98 -15.17 13.06 22.48
N GLY A 99 -14.94 11.89 21.89
CA GLY A 99 -15.84 11.32 20.87
C GLY A 99 -15.64 11.85 19.45
N LYS A 100 -14.46 12.39 19.11
CA LYS A 100 -14.15 12.88 17.75
C LYS A 100 -14.43 11.85 16.66
N SER A 101 -14.01 10.59 16.88
CA SER A 101 -14.22 9.52 15.89
C SER A 101 -15.70 9.23 15.70
N THR A 102 -16.48 9.16 16.78
CA THR A 102 -17.94 9.00 16.74
C THR A 102 -18.61 10.15 15.98
N PHE A 103 -18.17 11.38 16.23
CA PHE A 103 -18.66 12.55 15.52
C PHE A 103 -18.34 12.48 14.01
N ILE A 104 -17.09 12.19 13.64
CA ILE A 104 -16.66 12.10 12.24
C ILE A 104 -17.45 10.99 11.51
N GLU A 105 -17.69 9.85 12.16
CA GLU A 105 -18.49 8.76 11.59
C GLU A 105 -19.95 9.18 11.36
N ALA A 106 -20.60 9.76 12.37
CA ALA A 106 -22.00 10.19 12.28
C ALA A 106 -22.18 11.30 11.23
N PHE A 107 -21.31 12.32 11.27
CA PHE A 107 -21.32 13.41 10.31
C PHE A 107 -21.02 12.93 8.88
N GLY A 108 -20.07 12.01 8.75
CA GLY A 108 -19.74 11.36 7.49
C GLY A 108 -20.95 10.63 6.89
N LYS A 109 -21.62 9.78 7.67
CA LYS A 109 -22.84 9.07 7.23
C LYS A 109 -23.94 10.03 6.80
N HIS A 110 -24.16 11.11 7.55
CA HIS A 110 -25.14 12.12 7.18
C HIS A 110 -24.83 12.76 5.81
N LEU A 111 -23.58 13.15 5.59
CA LEU A 111 -23.16 13.76 4.33
C LEU A 111 -23.19 12.79 3.14
N THR A 112 -22.86 11.51 3.34
CA THR A 112 -22.97 10.50 2.27
C THR A 112 -24.42 10.21 1.91
N LEU A 113 -25.35 10.23 2.88
CA LEU A 113 -26.80 10.15 2.61
C LEU A 113 -27.31 11.32 1.76
N LEU A 114 -26.68 12.49 1.85
CA LEU A 114 -26.93 13.65 0.99
C LEU A 114 -26.21 13.56 -0.38
N GLY A 115 -25.64 12.40 -0.72
CA GLY A 115 -24.93 12.17 -1.99
C GLY A 115 -23.56 12.85 -2.08
N LYS A 116 -22.98 13.32 -0.97
CA LYS A 116 -21.65 13.94 -0.96
C LYS A 116 -20.55 12.88 -0.93
N LYS A 117 -19.42 13.20 -1.56
CA LYS A 117 -18.18 12.42 -1.46
C LYS A 117 -17.32 13.01 -0.34
N ILE A 118 -16.78 12.17 0.53
CA ILE A 118 -16.06 12.57 1.73
C ILE A 118 -14.70 11.90 1.76
N ALA A 119 -13.69 12.65 2.21
CA ALA A 119 -12.38 12.13 2.57
C ALA A 119 -12.05 12.59 3.98
N VAL A 120 -11.47 11.71 4.79
CA VAL A 120 -11.00 12.01 6.15
C VAL A 120 -9.49 11.84 6.14
N LEU A 121 -8.76 12.91 6.47
CA LEU A 121 -7.31 12.90 6.62
C LEU A 121 -6.99 13.09 8.10
N ALA A 122 -6.33 12.10 8.70
CA ALA A 122 -5.84 12.18 10.07
C ALA A 122 -4.46 12.82 10.08
N ILE A 123 -4.25 13.79 10.97
CA ILE A 123 -2.94 14.37 11.26
C ILE A 123 -2.60 13.99 12.70
N ASP A 124 -1.63 13.10 12.87
CA ASP A 124 -1.16 12.68 14.19
C ASP A 124 0.30 13.11 14.38
N PRO A 125 0.60 14.08 15.27
CA PRO A 125 1.96 14.53 15.53
C PRO A 125 2.88 13.42 16.09
N SER A 126 2.32 12.33 16.65
CA SER A 126 3.07 11.18 17.15
C SER A 126 3.80 10.41 16.03
N SER A 127 3.39 10.60 14.78
CA SER A 127 3.90 9.88 13.60
C SER A 127 5.40 10.09 13.33
N SER A 128 6.00 11.14 13.90
CA SER A 128 7.45 11.41 13.86
C SER A 128 8.28 10.29 14.51
N ILE A 129 7.70 9.53 15.45
CA ILE A 129 8.36 8.44 16.17
C ILE A 129 8.12 7.09 15.47
N ASN A 130 6.94 6.86 14.88
CA ASN A 130 6.50 5.54 14.42
C ASN A 130 6.62 5.28 12.90
N LYS A 131 7.17 6.20 12.11
CA LYS A 131 7.30 6.09 10.63
C LYS A 131 5.97 5.92 9.86
N GLY A 132 4.85 6.27 10.48
CA GLY A 132 3.50 6.18 9.88
C GLY A 132 2.82 4.83 10.10
N SER A 133 1.50 4.78 9.87
CA SER A 133 0.69 3.56 10.01
C SER A 133 0.14 3.12 8.65
N ILE A 134 0.34 1.84 8.30
CA ILE A 134 -0.16 1.26 7.05
C ILE A 134 -1.68 0.98 7.15
N LEU A 135 -2.20 0.70 8.35
CA LEU A 135 -3.56 0.22 8.58
C LEU A 135 -4.38 1.10 9.54
N GLY A 136 -3.83 2.23 10.00
CA GLY A 136 -4.36 2.99 11.14
C GLY A 136 -4.03 2.26 12.44
N ASP A 137 -3.41 2.98 13.39
CA ASP A 137 -3.12 2.39 14.70
C ASP A 137 -4.45 2.05 15.40
N LYS A 138 -4.56 0.81 15.90
CA LYS A 138 -5.69 0.30 16.68
C LYS A 138 -5.29 0.20 18.16
N THR A 139 -4.89 1.31 18.75
CA THR A 139 -4.70 1.41 20.21
C THR A 139 -5.71 2.37 20.81
#